data_AF-A0A9D1CYJ8-F1
#
_entry.id   AF-A0A9D1CYJ8-F1
#
_cell.length_a   1.000
_cell.length_b   1.000
_cell.length_c   1.000
_cell.angle_alpha   90.00
_cell.angle_beta   90.00
_cell.angle_gamma   90.00
#
_symmetry.space_group_name_H-M   'P 1'
#
loop_
_entity.id
_entity.type
_entity.pdbx_description
1 polymer ?
#
loop_
_entity_poly.entity_id
_entity_poly.type
_entity_poly.pdbx_seq_one_letter_code
_entity_poly.pdbx_strand_id
1 'polypeptide(L)'
;MNELRIIKKKYGEVMMHLCRKIFPTILETDGLLLKLLEEHFAYNRNLGEDIINNDRVLEFKEYVYSLVSYKDNQVESDFDPEVLLEMAGYNLYECKTEEDIQSFRKYYAEGEEICTFNGGRLNKARVFFAVKKNVSDIKREDFPCAYRDDKYGTSVISIQFTKDGTNSLKITNRYNHHVINPDATFGNDLDNIIPGLTYAFAHKYGLVQTFEDTSFKMDGYILANDGKYYKYNYEINNIYYCPDNVIIDNFEVKKFNSDSFLIIDYFVLDLEKKKMYLYDKSIFDDFEEKVKGISDIEVYKHEDSKNVLIRLDSGEYMALLLDKFNNLKGLESNIDSVLGNDFLGYDETIESLILPNIEAVGDEFLYYNTNLKYYDFRNLRFAGKKFLYNNLEIKDVFLPSLENADDEFMYFNKYIEKAYMPKLKETGKYFMFSAEQIERFDFGLLENVSDYFLYNFNFVKKVYFPNLIKMGNYFMYCDDNVEVLDAPNLREVGNFCFYKNLVLQKIISDNIESIGYGCNKEFERIDRRKVLRK
;
A
#
# COMPACT_ATOMS: atom_id res chain seq x y z
N MET A 1 16.94 -24.45 -14.66
CA MET A 1 15.48 -24.62 -14.39
C MET A 1 15.13 -24.71 -12.89
N ASN A 2 16.07 -25.05 -12.01
CA ASN A 2 15.84 -25.11 -10.56
C ASN A 2 15.77 -23.70 -9.91
N GLU A 3 16.63 -22.78 -10.36
CA GLU A 3 16.76 -21.43 -9.78
C GLU A 3 15.47 -20.60 -9.83
N LEU A 4 14.84 -20.45 -11.01
CA LEU A 4 13.57 -19.72 -11.15
C LEU A 4 12.44 -20.30 -10.28
N ARG A 5 12.43 -21.61 -10.02
CA ARG A 5 11.47 -22.23 -9.11
C ARG A 5 11.72 -21.83 -7.65
N ILE A 6 12.98 -21.68 -7.26
CA ILE A 6 13.35 -21.19 -5.92
C ILE A 6 13.00 -19.70 -5.79
N ILE A 7 13.30 -18.89 -6.81
CA ILE A 7 12.89 -17.48 -6.86
C ILE A 7 11.37 -17.37 -6.73
N LYS A 8 10.59 -18.18 -7.46
CA LYS A 8 9.12 -18.22 -7.31
C LYS A 8 8.69 -18.52 -5.88
N LYS A 9 9.34 -19.48 -5.21
CA LYS A 9 9.01 -19.88 -3.84
C LYS A 9 9.34 -18.80 -2.80
N LYS A 10 10.45 -18.08 -2.99
CA LYS A 10 10.94 -17.06 -2.05
C LYS A 10 10.33 -15.68 -2.27
N TYR A 11 10.23 -15.27 -3.53
CA TYR A 11 9.90 -13.89 -3.91
C TYR A 11 8.63 -13.75 -4.76
N GLY A 12 7.91 -14.86 -5.00
CA GLY A 12 6.63 -14.84 -5.70
C GLY A 12 6.72 -15.11 -7.20
N GLU A 13 5.55 -15.39 -7.79
CA GLU A 13 5.41 -15.71 -9.22
C GLU A 13 5.71 -14.49 -10.10
N VAL A 14 5.24 -13.31 -9.71
CA VAL A 14 5.53 -12.06 -10.42
C VAL A 14 7.02 -11.79 -10.46
N MET A 15 7.74 -11.99 -9.35
CA MET A 15 9.20 -11.86 -9.33
C MET A 15 9.90 -12.85 -10.26
N MET A 16 9.48 -14.12 -10.27
CA MET A 16 10.04 -15.12 -11.18
C MET A 16 9.89 -14.68 -12.65
N HIS A 17 8.70 -14.20 -13.04
CA HIS A 17 8.44 -13.73 -14.40
C HIS A 17 9.24 -12.46 -14.72
N LEU A 18 9.33 -11.53 -13.77
CA LEU A 18 10.13 -10.31 -13.89
C LEU A 18 11.60 -10.66 -14.11
N CYS A 19 12.20 -11.47 -13.24
CA CYS A 19 13.58 -11.93 -13.33
C CYS A 19 13.87 -12.62 -14.67
N ARG A 20 13.01 -13.55 -15.11
CA ARG A 20 13.16 -14.22 -16.42
C ARG A 20 13.19 -13.23 -17.58
N LYS A 21 12.44 -12.12 -17.46
CA LYS A 21 12.32 -11.11 -18.50
C LYS A 21 13.51 -10.14 -18.52
N ILE A 22 13.98 -9.68 -17.36
CA ILE A 22 14.96 -8.57 -17.28
C ILE A 22 16.40 -9.04 -17.00
N PHE A 23 16.59 -10.28 -16.51
CA PHE A 23 17.91 -10.88 -16.24
C PHE A 23 18.19 -12.17 -17.03
N PRO A 24 17.83 -12.27 -18.33
CA PRO A 24 18.07 -13.50 -19.09
C PRO A 24 19.55 -13.87 -19.15
N THR A 25 20.45 -12.89 -19.04
CA THR A 25 21.90 -13.10 -19.11
C THR A 25 22.51 -13.58 -17.80
N ILE A 26 22.11 -12.98 -16.67
CA ILE A 26 22.57 -13.44 -15.35
C ILE A 26 22.15 -14.90 -15.10
N LEU A 27 20.96 -15.27 -15.60
CA LEU A 27 20.42 -16.65 -15.54
C LEU A 27 21.23 -17.69 -16.32
N GLU A 28 22.21 -17.30 -17.14
CA GLU A 28 23.14 -18.25 -17.78
C GLU A 28 24.17 -18.82 -16.80
N THR A 29 24.44 -18.11 -15.70
CA THR A 29 25.28 -18.63 -14.61
C THR A 29 24.38 -19.23 -13.55
N ASP A 30 24.26 -20.56 -13.57
CA ASP A 30 23.38 -21.31 -12.66
C ASP A 30 23.53 -20.86 -11.19
N GLY A 31 22.46 -20.29 -10.62
CA GLY A 31 22.38 -19.89 -9.22
C GLY A 31 22.91 -18.49 -8.89
N LEU A 32 23.49 -17.77 -9.86
CA LEU A 32 24.03 -16.43 -9.63
C LEU A 32 22.94 -15.41 -9.28
N LEU A 33 21.83 -15.38 -10.04
CA LEU A 33 20.77 -14.41 -9.80
C LEU A 33 20.13 -14.63 -8.43
N LEU A 34 19.85 -15.87 -8.07
CA LEU A 34 19.31 -16.22 -6.77
C LEU A 34 20.25 -15.81 -5.65
N LYS A 35 21.56 -16.02 -5.80
CA LYS A 35 22.57 -15.58 -4.83
C LYS A 35 22.51 -14.06 -4.64
N LEU A 36 22.52 -13.29 -5.73
CA LEU A 36 22.43 -11.82 -5.68
C LEU A 36 21.14 -11.36 -4.97
N LEU A 37 20.00 -11.96 -5.29
CA LEU A 37 18.73 -11.64 -4.63
C LEU A 37 18.78 -11.98 -3.13
N GLU A 38 19.34 -13.12 -2.74
CA GLU A 38 19.42 -13.54 -1.34
C GLU A 38 20.41 -12.73 -0.51
N GLU A 39 21.48 -12.22 -1.12
CA GLU A 39 22.48 -11.36 -0.49
C GLU A 39 21.98 -9.93 -0.28
N HIS A 40 21.06 -9.44 -1.13
CA HIS A 40 20.63 -8.03 -1.12
C HIS A 40 19.15 -7.80 -0.79
N PHE A 41 18.30 -8.82 -0.77
CA PHE A 41 16.87 -8.68 -0.46
C PHE A 41 16.44 -9.72 0.57
N ALA A 42 15.81 -9.25 1.64
CA ALA A 42 15.17 -10.13 2.61
C ALA A 42 14.05 -10.94 1.94
N TYR A 43 13.70 -12.08 2.54
CA TYR A 43 12.60 -12.89 2.05
C TYR A 43 11.30 -12.06 2.04
N ASN A 44 10.66 -11.98 0.87
CA ASN A 44 9.33 -11.38 0.72
C ASN A 44 8.71 -11.91 -0.57
N ARG A 45 7.62 -12.68 -0.45
CA ARG A 45 6.89 -13.26 -1.59
C ARG A 45 6.23 -12.23 -2.51
N ASN A 46 6.19 -10.96 -2.10
CA ASN A 46 5.57 -9.88 -2.86
C ASN A 46 6.58 -8.87 -3.40
N LEU A 47 7.89 -9.16 -3.35
CA LEU A 47 8.92 -8.25 -3.83
C LEU A 47 8.71 -7.86 -5.30
N GLY A 48 8.32 -8.80 -6.16
CA GLY A 48 8.08 -8.52 -7.57
C GLY A 48 6.90 -7.57 -7.80
N GLU A 49 5.79 -7.76 -7.09
CA GLU A 49 4.64 -6.86 -7.11
C GLU A 49 4.99 -5.48 -6.55
N ASP A 50 5.72 -5.43 -5.43
CA ASP A 50 6.14 -4.18 -4.80
C ASP A 50 7.03 -3.35 -5.73
N ILE A 51 7.99 -3.98 -6.42
CA ILE A 51 8.85 -3.29 -7.42
C ILE A 51 8.02 -2.70 -8.57
N ILE A 52 7.01 -3.43 -9.05
CA ILE A 52 6.16 -2.97 -10.15
C ILE A 52 5.24 -1.84 -9.69
N ASN A 53 4.59 -1.97 -8.54
CA ASN A 53 3.66 -0.98 -8.01
C ASN A 53 4.34 0.34 -7.61
N ASN A 54 5.64 0.29 -7.28
CA ASN A 54 6.46 1.47 -7.02
C ASN A 54 7.06 2.08 -8.30
N ASP A 55 6.80 1.52 -9.49
CA ASP A 55 7.44 1.92 -10.76
C ASP A 55 8.98 1.88 -10.69
N ARG A 56 9.57 0.87 -10.02
CA ARG A 56 11.03 0.73 -9.78
C ARG A 56 11.71 -0.36 -10.61
N VAL A 57 11.08 -0.82 -11.69
CA VAL A 57 11.59 -1.95 -12.49
C VAL A 57 12.96 -1.64 -13.12
N LEU A 58 13.18 -0.40 -13.56
CA LEU A 58 14.44 0.00 -14.20
C LEU A 58 15.57 0.10 -13.19
N GLU A 59 15.33 0.78 -12.07
CA GLU A 59 16.29 0.97 -10.97
C GLU A 59 16.66 -0.38 -10.34
N PHE A 60 15.66 -1.27 -10.16
CA PHE A 60 15.92 -2.64 -9.69
C PHE A 60 16.81 -3.41 -10.67
N LYS A 61 16.57 -3.26 -11.97
CA LYS A 61 17.38 -3.89 -13.01
C LYS A 61 18.81 -3.37 -12.98
N GLU A 62 19.00 -2.06 -12.96
CA GLU A 62 20.32 -1.40 -12.91
C GLU A 62 21.09 -1.81 -11.67
N TYR A 63 20.44 -1.81 -10.50
CA TYR A 63 21.03 -2.26 -9.24
C TYR A 63 21.52 -3.70 -9.31
N VAL A 64 20.70 -4.66 -9.77
CA VAL A 64 21.13 -6.06 -9.84
C VAL A 64 22.27 -6.26 -10.84
N TYR A 65 22.29 -5.53 -11.96
CA TYR A 65 23.41 -5.58 -12.90
C TYR A 65 24.68 -4.90 -12.36
N SER A 66 24.58 -3.84 -11.54
CA SER A 66 25.76 -3.19 -10.93
C SER A 66 26.47 -4.10 -9.91
N LEU A 67 25.75 -5.05 -9.32
CA LEU A 67 26.31 -6.09 -8.45
C LEU A 67 27.13 -7.14 -9.22
N VAL A 68 27.02 -7.18 -10.55
CA VAL A 68 27.78 -8.09 -11.41
C VAL A 68 28.92 -7.29 -12.05
N SER A 69 30.14 -7.81 -11.99
CA SER A 69 31.28 -7.24 -12.72
C SER A 69 31.11 -7.47 -14.23
N TYR A 70 30.26 -6.68 -14.89
CA TYR A 70 30.02 -6.76 -16.31
C TYR A 70 31.19 -6.17 -17.10
N LYS A 71 32.18 -7.03 -17.37
CA LYS A 71 33.20 -6.93 -18.42
C LYS A 71 34.04 -5.65 -18.43
N ASP A 72 35.04 -5.61 -17.55
CA ASP A 72 36.21 -4.70 -17.66
C ASP A 72 37.16 -5.01 -18.84
N ASN A 73 36.90 -6.06 -19.63
CA ASN A 73 37.76 -6.47 -20.75
C ASN A 73 36.97 -6.55 -22.06
N GLN A 74 36.65 -5.40 -22.67
CA GLN A 74 36.15 -5.37 -24.06
C GLN A 74 37.32 -5.63 -25.02
N VAL A 75 37.14 -6.58 -25.93
CA VAL A 75 38.08 -6.79 -27.04
C VAL A 75 37.86 -5.68 -28.05
N GLU A 76 38.85 -4.80 -28.21
CA GLU A 76 38.80 -3.76 -29.25
C GLU A 76 38.80 -4.39 -30.64
N SER A 77 38.14 -3.72 -31.60
CA SER A 77 38.06 -4.16 -32.99
C SER A 77 38.12 -2.96 -33.93
N ASP A 78 38.91 -3.07 -34.99
CA ASP A 78 38.97 -2.09 -36.10
C ASP A 78 37.85 -2.31 -37.13
N PHE A 79 37.03 -3.35 -36.98
CA PHE A 79 36.00 -3.75 -37.94
C PHE A 79 34.58 -3.40 -37.48
N ASP A 80 33.78 -2.96 -38.44
CA ASP A 80 32.34 -2.75 -38.29
C ASP A 80 31.59 -4.08 -37.99
N PRO A 81 30.42 -4.03 -37.31
CA PRO A 81 29.60 -5.21 -37.03
C PRO A 81 29.27 -6.08 -38.23
N GLU A 82 28.99 -5.46 -39.39
CA GLU A 82 28.67 -6.15 -40.64
C GLU A 82 29.84 -6.99 -41.13
N VAL A 83 31.08 -6.48 -41.03
CA VAL A 83 32.29 -7.19 -41.46
C VAL A 83 32.57 -8.37 -40.53
N LEU A 84 32.47 -8.15 -39.21
CA LEU A 84 32.66 -9.21 -38.22
C LEU A 84 31.62 -10.33 -38.38
N LEU A 85 30.35 -9.98 -38.53
CA LEU A 85 29.30 -10.97 -38.77
C LEU A 85 29.45 -11.65 -40.12
N GLU A 86 29.94 -10.94 -41.15
CA GLU A 86 30.29 -11.55 -42.43
C GLU A 86 31.39 -12.61 -42.28
N MET A 87 32.44 -12.33 -41.50
CA MET A 87 33.50 -13.28 -41.16
C MET A 87 32.95 -14.48 -40.37
N ALA A 88 31.97 -14.25 -39.50
CA ALA A 88 31.23 -15.30 -38.80
C ALA A 88 30.18 -16.02 -39.69
N GLY A 89 30.07 -15.66 -40.97
CA GLY A 89 29.20 -16.30 -41.96
C GLY A 89 27.75 -15.82 -41.96
N TYR A 90 27.46 -14.63 -41.42
CA TYR A 90 26.15 -14.01 -41.34
C TYR A 90 26.05 -12.77 -42.23
N ASN A 91 24.84 -12.46 -42.68
CA ASN A 91 24.46 -11.13 -43.15
C ASN A 91 23.68 -10.42 -42.03
N LEU A 92 24.08 -9.19 -41.67
CA LEU A 92 23.41 -8.37 -40.65
C LEU A 92 22.38 -7.44 -41.30
N TYR A 93 21.24 -7.28 -40.64
CA TYR A 93 20.13 -6.41 -41.05
C TYR A 93 19.63 -5.60 -39.85
N GLU A 94 19.59 -4.28 -39.94
CA GLU A 94 18.90 -3.42 -38.96
C GLU A 94 17.43 -3.28 -39.35
N CYS A 95 16.51 -3.57 -38.44
CA CYS A 95 15.08 -3.40 -38.66
C CYS A 95 14.62 -2.02 -38.18
N LYS A 96 14.00 -1.24 -39.06
CA LYS A 96 13.46 0.10 -38.79
C LYS A 96 11.94 0.14 -38.80
N THR A 97 11.29 -0.83 -39.46
CA THR A 97 9.83 -0.96 -39.47
C THR A 97 9.38 -2.36 -39.04
N GLU A 98 8.09 -2.52 -38.75
CA GLU A 98 7.53 -3.84 -38.45
C GLU A 98 7.56 -4.75 -39.69
N GLU A 99 7.45 -4.20 -40.91
CA GLU A 99 7.62 -4.97 -42.15
C GLU A 99 9.03 -5.57 -42.25
N ASP A 100 10.06 -4.83 -41.85
CA ASP A 100 11.43 -5.36 -41.80
C ASP A 100 11.49 -6.59 -40.90
N ILE A 101 10.92 -6.51 -39.70
CA ILE A 101 10.86 -7.63 -38.74
C ILE A 101 10.09 -8.81 -39.34
N GLN A 102 8.89 -8.58 -39.88
CA GLN A 102 8.06 -9.66 -40.43
C GLN A 102 8.73 -10.38 -41.62
N SER A 103 9.61 -9.71 -42.36
CA SER A 103 10.34 -10.32 -43.49
C SER A 103 11.19 -11.53 -43.09
N PHE A 104 11.58 -11.64 -41.81
CA PHE A 104 12.35 -12.76 -41.26
C PHE A 104 11.48 -13.93 -40.77
N ARG A 105 10.16 -13.76 -40.64
CA ARG A 105 9.24 -14.83 -40.17
C ARG A 105 9.31 -16.07 -41.07
N LYS A 106 9.60 -15.90 -42.37
CA LYS A 106 9.79 -16.99 -43.34
C LYS A 106 10.86 -18.01 -42.97
N TYR A 107 11.78 -17.66 -42.07
CA TYR A 107 12.83 -18.57 -41.60
C TYR A 107 12.40 -19.38 -40.37
N TYR A 108 11.21 -19.20 -39.81
CA TYR A 108 10.78 -19.90 -38.60
C TYR A 108 9.82 -21.03 -38.98
N ALA A 109 9.94 -22.17 -38.31
CA ALA A 109 8.95 -23.24 -38.43
C ALA A 109 7.65 -22.83 -37.74
N GLU A 110 6.53 -23.39 -38.19
CA GLU A 110 5.22 -23.16 -37.57
C GLU A 110 5.25 -23.58 -36.10
N GLY A 111 4.85 -22.66 -35.21
CA GLY A 111 4.87 -22.88 -33.76
C GLY A 111 6.22 -22.62 -33.10
N GLU A 112 7.26 -22.22 -33.85
CA GLU A 112 8.57 -21.78 -33.33
C GLU A 112 8.78 -20.26 -33.44
N GLU A 113 7.77 -19.50 -33.88
CA GLU A 113 7.87 -18.05 -34.03
C GLU A 113 8.17 -17.36 -32.69
N ILE A 114 9.15 -16.44 -32.71
CA ILE A 114 9.50 -15.63 -31.55
C ILE A 114 8.50 -14.49 -31.34
N CYS A 115 8.32 -14.07 -30.09
CA CYS A 115 7.41 -12.99 -29.72
C CYS A 115 7.75 -11.64 -30.37
N THR A 116 8.95 -11.48 -30.94
CA THR A 116 9.33 -10.31 -31.75
C THR A 116 8.39 -10.10 -32.92
N PHE A 117 7.80 -11.17 -33.48
CA PHE A 117 6.86 -11.08 -34.60
C PHE A 117 5.43 -10.66 -34.20
N ASN A 118 5.14 -10.46 -32.92
CA ASN A 118 3.81 -10.05 -32.45
C ASN A 118 3.57 -8.53 -32.60
N GLY A 119 4.58 -7.77 -33.02
CA GLY A 119 4.51 -6.33 -33.23
C GLY A 119 4.84 -5.49 -31.99
N GLY A 120 5.18 -4.23 -32.23
CA GLY A 120 5.48 -3.24 -31.19
C GLY A 120 6.86 -3.39 -30.56
N ARG A 121 7.73 -4.25 -31.10
CA ARG A 121 9.07 -4.49 -30.54
C ARG A 121 9.95 -3.24 -30.69
N LEU A 122 9.83 -2.55 -31.82
CA LEU A 122 10.62 -1.35 -32.13
C LEU A 122 10.32 -0.18 -31.19
N ASN A 123 9.18 -0.20 -30.48
CA ASN A 123 8.85 0.79 -29.45
C ASN A 123 9.73 0.64 -28.20
N LYS A 124 10.27 -0.57 -27.96
CA LYS A 124 10.97 -0.93 -26.72
C LYS A 124 12.43 -1.33 -26.94
N ALA A 125 12.82 -1.65 -28.17
CA ALA A 125 14.17 -2.09 -28.50
C ALA A 125 14.62 -1.60 -29.89
N ARG A 126 15.93 -1.46 -30.09
CA ARG A 126 16.54 -1.56 -31.43
C ARG A 126 16.69 -3.03 -31.78
N VAL A 127 16.33 -3.39 -33.00
CA VAL A 127 16.28 -4.79 -33.45
C VAL A 127 17.14 -4.96 -34.68
N PHE A 128 18.00 -5.97 -34.64
CA PHE A 128 18.78 -6.46 -35.75
C PHE A 128 18.51 -7.94 -35.96
N PHE A 129 18.68 -8.40 -37.20
CA PHE A 129 18.71 -9.82 -37.52
C PHE A 129 20.05 -10.17 -38.16
N ALA A 130 20.65 -11.29 -37.74
CA ALA A 130 21.80 -11.88 -38.41
C ALA A 130 21.40 -13.23 -38.99
N VAL A 131 21.57 -13.41 -40.30
CA VAL A 131 21.15 -14.60 -41.06
C VAL A 131 22.36 -15.29 -41.69
N LYS A 132 22.56 -16.59 -41.43
CA LYS A 132 23.65 -17.36 -42.04
C LYS A 132 23.56 -17.34 -43.56
N LYS A 133 24.70 -17.18 -44.24
CA LYS A 133 24.77 -17.17 -45.71
C LYS A 133 24.24 -18.46 -46.36
N ASN A 134 24.38 -19.59 -45.68
CA ASN A 134 23.89 -20.91 -46.11
C ASN A 134 22.56 -21.32 -45.44
N VAL A 135 21.74 -20.37 -44.98
CA VAL A 135 20.49 -20.67 -44.25
C VAL A 135 19.52 -21.57 -45.03
N SER A 136 19.53 -21.54 -46.36
CA SER A 136 18.70 -22.39 -47.23
C SER A 136 19.00 -23.88 -47.07
N ASP A 137 20.21 -24.22 -46.65
CA ASP A 137 20.69 -25.59 -46.52
C ASP A 137 20.43 -26.16 -45.12
N ILE A 138 19.96 -25.34 -44.17
CA ILE A 138 19.78 -25.69 -42.76
C ILE A 138 18.29 -25.91 -42.49
N LYS A 139 17.87 -27.18 -42.46
CA LYS A 139 16.48 -27.59 -42.30
C LYS A 139 16.14 -27.94 -40.86
N ARG A 140 14.92 -27.65 -40.43
CA ARG A 140 14.45 -27.94 -39.07
C ARG A 140 14.43 -29.45 -38.79
N GLU A 141 14.12 -30.25 -39.80
CA GLU A 141 14.01 -31.72 -39.68
C GLU A 141 15.33 -32.39 -39.27
N ASP A 142 16.48 -31.78 -39.60
CA ASP A 142 17.80 -32.33 -39.30
C ASP A 142 18.21 -32.20 -37.82
N PHE A 143 17.41 -31.47 -37.01
CA PHE A 143 17.69 -31.16 -35.60
C PHE A 143 16.56 -31.64 -34.68
N PRO A 144 16.27 -32.95 -34.60
CA PRO A 144 15.16 -33.47 -33.77
C PRO A 144 15.37 -33.23 -32.26
N CYS A 145 16.62 -33.15 -31.80
CA CYS A 145 17.00 -32.79 -30.43
C CYS A 145 17.47 -31.33 -30.40
N ALA A 146 16.52 -30.40 -30.30
CA ALA A 146 16.80 -28.97 -30.34
C ALA A 146 17.70 -28.53 -29.18
N TYR A 147 18.78 -27.82 -29.51
CA TYR A 147 19.63 -27.12 -28.56
C TYR A 147 19.74 -25.66 -28.97
N ARG A 148 19.61 -24.73 -28.02
CA ARG A 148 19.50 -23.29 -28.31
C ARG A 148 20.60 -22.79 -29.26
N ASP A 149 21.83 -23.20 -29.01
CA ASP A 149 22.98 -22.73 -29.78
C ASP A 149 23.40 -23.74 -30.88
N ASP A 150 22.52 -24.66 -31.30
CA ASP A 150 22.80 -25.56 -32.43
C ASP A 150 22.79 -24.80 -33.78
N LYS A 151 23.16 -25.50 -34.86
CA LYS A 151 23.28 -24.90 -36.19
C LYS A 151 21.96 -24.39 -36.74
N TYR A 152 20.83 -25.01 -36.41
CA TYR A 152 19.52 -24.49 -36.82
C TYR A 152 19.17 -23.27 -35.98
N GLY A 153 19.19 -23.38 -34.65
CA GLY A 153 18.87 -22.29 -33.73
C GLY A 153 19.62 -21.02 -34.11
N THR A 154 20.94 -21.12 -34.25
CA THR A 154 21.81 -19.98 -34.52
C THR A 154 21.86 -19.55 -35.99
N SER A 155 21.16 -20.22 -36.92
CA SER A 155 21.22 -19.83 -38.33
C SER A 155 20.49 -18.52 -38.63
N VAL A 156 19.53 -18.13 -37.79
CA VAL A 156 18.88 -16.81 -37.80
C VAL A 156 18.74 -16.36 -36.35
N ILE A 157 19.40 -15.27 -36.00
CA ILE A 157 19.32 -14.70 -34.65
C ILE A 157 18.77 -13.28 -34.72
N SER A 158 17.94 -12.91 -33.75
CA SER A 158 17.50 -11.54 -33.52
C SER A 158 18.32 -10.96 -32.39
N ILE A 159 19.09 -9.91 -32.69
CA ILE A 159 19.93 -9.18 -31.73
C ILE A 159 19.17 -7.90 -31.36
N GLN A 160 18.88 -7.71 -30.08
CA GLN A 160 18.01 -6.65 -29.59
C GLN A 160 18.66 -5.89 -28.44
N PHE A 161 18.55 -4.57 -28.48
CA PHE A 161 19.02 -3.68 -27.42
C PHE A 161 17.85 -2.87 -26.87
N THR A 162 17.64 -2.85 -25.56
CA THR A 162 16.53 -2.11 -24.95
C THR A 162 16.68 -0.59 -25.14
N LYS A 163 15.55 0.12 -25.25
CA LYS A 163 15.50 1.60 -25.36
C LYS A 163 15.29 2.29 -24.00
N ASP A 164 15.53 1.59 -22.90
CA ASP A 164 15.33 2.07 -21.52
C ASP A 164 16.56 2.81 -20.96
N GLY A 165 17.49 3.23 -21.82
CA GLY A 165 18.75 3.88 -21.41
C GLY A 165 19.90 2.90 -21.16
N THR A 166 19.60 1.67 -20.73
CA THR A 166 20.64 0.66 -20.40
C THR A 166 21.24 -0.05 -21.60
N ASN A 167 20.57 -0.02 -22.76
CA ASN A 167 20.89 -0.80 -23.95
C ASN A 167 21.10 -2.30 -23.67
N SER A 168 20.39 -2.89 -22.71
CA SER A 168 20.57 -4.32 -22.37
C SER A 168 20.38 -5.22 -23.60
N LEU A 169 21.35 -6.11 -23.79
CA LEU A 169 21.41 -7.02 -24.92
C LEU A 169 20.54 -8.26 -24.70
N LYS A 170 19.75 -8.59 -25.72
CA LYS A 170 19.00 -9.83 -25.83
C LYS A 170 19.18 -10.43 -27.22
N ILE A 171 19.63 -11.68 -27.28
CA ILE A 171 19.82 -12.45 -28.51
C ILE A 171 18.86 -13.64 -28.48
N THR A 172 17.92 -13.67 -29.41
CA THR A 172 16.98 -14.79 -29.58
C THR A 172 17.32 -15.57 -30.84
N ASN A 173 17.07 -16.88 -30.83
CA ASN A 173 17.33 -17.78 -31.95
C ASN A 173 16.05 -18.19 -32.68
N ARG A 174 16.15 -19.17 -33.58
CA ARG A 174 14.99 -19.75 -34.31
C ARG A 174 14.07 -20.61 -33.45
N TYR A 175 14.46 -20.95 -32.22
CA TYR A 175 13.63 -21.72 -31.30
C TYR A 175 12.90 -20.78 -30.34
N ASN A 176 11.62 -21.02 -30.07
CA ASN A 176 10.92 -20.35 -28.98
C ASN A 176 11.06 -21.16 -27.67
N HIS A 177 10.00 -21.30 -26.87
CA HIS A 177 10.00 -22.03 -25.60
C HIS A 177 10.26 -23.55 -25.70
N HIS A 178 10.57 -24.08 -26.89
CA HIS A 178 11.01 -25.48 -27.10
C HIS A 178 12.41 -25.78 -26.52
N VAL A 179 13.23 -24.76 -26.29
CA VAL A 179 14.56 -24.90 -25.67
C VAL A 179 14.65 -24.15 -24.33
N ILE A 180 15.63 -24.49 -23.51
CA ILE A 180 15.90 -23.79 -22.25
C ILE A 180 16.50 -22.41 -22.55
N ASN A 181 15.97 -21.38 -21.87
CA ASN A 181 16.39 -19.98 -21.99
C ASN A 181 16.65 -19.49 -23.43
N PRO A 182 15.66 -19.56 -24.34
CA PRO A 182 15.83 -19.23 -25.77
C PRO A 182 16.21 -17.77 -26.01
N ASP A 183 15.96 -16.92 -25.01
CA ASP A 183 16.18 -15.48 -25.01
C ASP A 183 17.61 -15.07 -24.62
N ALA A 184 18.51 -16.04 -24.46
CA ALA A 184 19.91 -15.84 -24.09
C ALA A 184 20.87 -16.60 -25.03
N THR A 185 20.59 -16.58 -26.32
CA THR A 185 21.44 -17.26 -27.33
C THR A 185 22.86 -16.69 -27.28
N PHE A 186 23.88 -17.54 -27.33
CA PHE A 186 25.29 -17.17 -27.09
C PHE A 186 25.54 -16.50 -25.72
N GLY A 187 24.67 -16.74 -24.74
CA GLY A 187 24.75 -16.12 -23.42
C GLY A 187 24.53 -14.60 -23.44
N ASN A 188 23.77 -14.07 -24.42
CA ASN A 188 23.61 -12.62 -24.63
C ASN A 188 24.93 -11.86 -24.65
N ASP A 189 25.92 -12.46 -25.33
CA ASP A 189 27.24 -11.92 -25.48
C ASP A 189 27.61 -11.94 -26.96
N LEU A 190 27.75 -10.75 -27.56
CA LEU A 190 28.09 -10.65 -28.98
C LEU A 190 29.48 -11.21 -29.28
N ASP A 191 30.41 -11.15 -28.32
CA ASP A 191 31.77 -11.65 -28.52
C ASP A 191 31.84 -13.17 -28.58
N ASN A 192 30.82 -13.87 -28.09
CA ASN A 192 30.66 -15.32 -28.26
C ASN A 192 30.26 -15.70 -29.70
N ILE A 193 29.77 -14.76 -30.50
CA ILE A 193 29.57 -14.96 -31.95
C ILE A 193 30.92 -14.80 -32.66
N ILE A 194 31.60 -13.68 -32.39
CA ILE A 194 32.96 -13.39 -32.85
C ILE A 194 33.57 -12.30 -31.96
N PRO A 195 34.82 -12.46 -31.47
CA PRO A 195 35.46 -11.46 -30.62
C PRO A 195 35.51 -10.07 -31.26
N GLY A 196 35.20 -9.03 -30.47
CA GLY A 196 35.22 -7.63 -30.90
C GLY A 196 33.86 -7.12 -31.41
N LEU A 197 32.85 -7.99 -31.50
CA LEU A 197 31.53 -7.62 -31.98
C LEU A 197 30.80 -6.70 -31.00
N THR A 198 30.98 -6.87 -29.68
CA THR A 198 30.41 -5.95 -28.68
C THR A 198 30.93 -4.53 -28.89
N TYR A 199 32.25 -4.39 -29.03
CA TYR A 199 32.93 -3.11 -29.25
C TYR A 199 32.44 -2.44 -30.55
N ALA A 200 32.32 -3.22 -31.62
CA ALA A 200 31.87 -2.73 -32.92
C ALA A 200 30.43 -2.19 -32.89
N PHE A 201 29.50 -2.88 -32.21
CA PHE A 201 28.12 -2.41 -32.04
C PHE A 201 28.06 -1.12 -31.20
N ALA A 202 28.85 -1.06 -30.13
CA ALA A 202 28.98 0.14 -29.29
C ALA A 202 29.47 1.35 -30.10
N HIS A 203 30.55 1.18 -30.88
CA HIS A 203 31.18 2.27 -31.64
C HIS A 203 30.34 2.75 -32.81
N LYS A 204 29.75 1.84 -33.58
CA LYS A 204 28.98 2.20 -34.78
C LYS A 204 27.59 2.76 -34.47
N TYR A 205 26.89 2.15 -33.51
CA TYR A 205 25.49 2.45 -33.24
C TYR A 205 25.24 3.18 -31.90
N GLY A 206 26.29 3.41 -31.11
CA GLY A 206 26.16 3.99 -29.76
C GLY A 206 25.51 3.04 -28.75
N LEU A 207 25.52 1.73 -29.00
CA LEU A 207 24.83 0.71 -28.20
C LEU A 207 25.74 0.18 -27.08
N VAL A 208 26.20 1.10 -26.23
CA VAL A 208 26.97 0.76 -25.03
C VAL A 208 26.00 0.27 -23.96
N GLN A 209 26.23 -0.94 -23.44
CA GLN A 209 25.50 -1.42 -22.26
C GLN A 209 25.99 -0.66 -21.03
N THR A 210 25.10 0.11 -20.39
CA THR A 210 25.41 0.91 -19.20
C THR A 210 24.40 0.61 -18.11
N PHE A 211 24.89 0.36 -16.90
CA PHE A 211 24.09 0.17 -15.70
C PHE A 211 24.62 1.14 -14.65
N GLU A 212 23.78 2.04 -14.14
CA GLU A 212 24.24 3.02 -13.15
C GLU A 212 24.52 2.34 -11.80
N ASP A 213 25.63 2.72 -11.16
CA ASP A 213 25.91 2.34 -9.78
C ASP A 213 25.03 3.19 -8.85
N THR A 214 23.81 2.71 -8.63
CA THR A 214 22.77 3.44 -7.90
C THR A 214 22.42 2.78 -6.58
N SER A 215 22.12 3.62 -5.59
CA SER A 215 21.40 3.16 -4.40
C SER A 215 19.95 2.83 -4.79
N PHE A 216 19.56 1.56 -4.72
CA PHE A 216 18.16 1.17 -4.92
C PHE A 216 17.29 1.69 -3.77
N LYS A 217 16.22 2.43 -4.08
CA LYS A 217 15.28 2.96 -3.07
C LYS A 217 13.84 2.70 -3.49
N MET A 218 13.05 2.22 -2.55
CA MET A 218 11.65 1.85 -2.76
C MET A 218 10.85 2.15 -1.51
N ASP A 219 9.66 2.73 -1.68
CA ASP A 219 8.82 3.11 -0.54
C ASP A 219 8.33 1.84 0.18
N GLY A 220 8.28 1.88 1.51
CA GLY A 220 8.00 0.70 2.35
C GLY A 220 9.16 -0.29 2.46
N TYR A 221 10.37 0.10 2.04
CA TYR A 221 11.59 -0.70 2.19
C TYR A 221 12.74 0.08 2.83
N ILE A 222 13.54 -0.62 3.63
CA ILE A 222 14.72 -0.08 4.29
C ILE A 222 15.94 -0.96 4.03
N LEU A 223 17.08 -0.35 3.74
CA LEU A 223 18.37 -1.05 3.65
C LEU A 223 18.97 -1.19 5.05
N ALA A 224 19.17 -2.42 5.51
CA ALA A 224 19.77 -2.71 6.81
C ALA A 224 21.30 -2.87 6.72
N ASN A 225 21.98 -2.88 7.87
CA ASN A 225 23.44 -3.00 7.96
C ASN A 225 23.98 -4.36 7.48
N ASP A 226 23.13 -5.38 7.35
CA ASP A 226 23.49 -6.66 6.76
C ASP A 226 23.50 -6.63 5.21
N GLY A 227 23.24 -5.46 4.61
CA GLY A 227 23.26 -5.23 3.17
C GLY A 227 21.95 -5.54 2.46
N LYS A 228 20.88 -5.89 3.19
CA LYS A 228 19.60 -6.30 2.60
C LYS A 228 18.52 -5.25 2.70
N TYR A 229 17.69 -5.18 1.67
CA TYR A 229 16.41 -4.47 1.70
C TYR A 229 15.35 -5.31 2.39
N TYR A 230 14.69 -4.71 3.38
CA TYR A 230 13.58 -5.28 4.13
C TYR A 230 12.32 -4.48 3.88
N LYS A 231 11.22 -5.18 3.58
CA LYS A 231 9.89 -4.59 3.65
C LYS A 231 9.55 -4.30 5.10
N TYR A 232 8.96 -3.14 5.38
CA TYR A 232 8.42 -2.81 6.70
C TYR A 232 6.95 -2.44 6.60
N ASN A 233 6.22 -2.73 7.67
CA ASN A 233 4.81 -2.37 7.84
C ASN A 233 4.69 -1.01 8.55
N TYR A 234 5.53 -0.79 9.57
CA TYR A 234 5.57 0.45 10.36
C TYR A 234 6.99 0.96 10.49
N GLU A 235 7.13 2.28 10.49
CA GLU A 235 8.33 3.01 10.87
C GLU A 235 7.96 3.98 12.01
N ILE A 236 8.46 3.73 13.22
CA ILE A 236 8.22 4.57 14.39
C ILE A 236 9.57 4.85 15.05
N ASN A 237 9.93 6.12 15.22
CA ASN A 237 11.21 6.53 15.84
C ASN A 237 12.46 5.87 15.22
N ASN A 238 12.49 5.69 13.89
CA ASN A 238 13.53 4.95 13.14
C ASN A 238 13.66 3.46 13.53
N ILE A 239 12.61 2.88 14.09
CA ILE A 239 12.45 1.44 14.30
C ILE A 239 11.43 0.94 13.28
N TYR A 240 11.87 -0.01 12.46
CA TYR A 240 11.06 -0.59 11.40
C TYR A 240 10.56 -1.96 11.82
N TYR A 241 9.24 -2.13 11.82
CA TYR A 241 8.57 -3.38 12.14
C TYR A 241 8.26 -4.11 10.83
N CYS A 242 8.93 -5.23 10.62
CA CYS A 242 8.92 -5.96 9.36
C CYS A 242 8.10 -7.24 9.45
N PRO A 243 7.56 -7.74 8.32
CA PRO A 243 7.01 -9.08 8.23
C PRO A 243 8.01 -10.16 8.68
N ASP A 244 7.51 -11.37 8.91
CA ASP A 244 8.30 -12.53 9.33
C ASP A 244 9.07 -12.34 10.65
N ASN A 245 8.48 -11.58 11.58
CA ASN A 245 8.99 -11.35 12.93
C ASN A 245 10.41 -10.72 12.95
N VAL A 246 10.61 -9.70 12.12
CA VAL A 246 11.85 -8.92 12.08
C VAL A 246 11.61 -7.51 12.58
N ILE A 247 12.51 -6.99 13.42
CA ILE A 247 12.58 -5.58 13.77
C ILE A 247 13.94 -5.06 13.30
N ILE A 248 13.95 -3.89 12.66
CA ILE A 248 15.19 -3.18 12.32
C ILE A 248 15.24 -1.94 13.19
N ASP A 249 16.22 -1.89 14.08
CA ASP A 249 16.37 -0.83 15.06
C ASP A 249 17.74 -0.18 14.83
N ASN A 250 17.73 1.09 14.39
CA ASN A 250 18.94 1.79 13.96
C ASN A 250 19.73 1.00 12.90
N PHE A 251 19.02 0.50 11.89
CA PHE A 251 19.55 -0.32 10.79
C PHE A 251 20.10 -1.69 11.19
N GLU A 252 20.06 -2.06 12.48
CA GLU A 252 20.44 -3.39 12.97
C GLU A 252 19.27 -4.37 12.91
N VAL A 253 19.48 -5.51 12.24
CA VAL A 253 18.45 -6.54 12.04
C VAL A 253 18.30 -7.42 13.28
N LYS A 254 17.11 -7.43 13.88
CA LYS A 254 16.73 -8.28 15.01
C LYS A 254 15.65 -9.27 14.58
N LYS A 255 16.03 -10.54 14.42
CA LYS A 255 15.11 -11.63 14.04
C LYS A 255 14.58 -12.33 15.29
N PHE A 256 13.27 -12.40 15.41
CA PHE A 256 12.60 -13.11 16.51
C PHE A 256 12.17 -14.49 16.04
N ASN A 257 12.41 -15.51 16.87
CA ASN A 257 12.04 -16.89 16.55
C ASN A 257 10.51 -17.01 16.44
N SER A 258 10.01 -17.49 15.30
CA SER A 258 8.57 -17.65 15.04
C SER A 258 7.85 -18.66 15.94
N ASP A 259 8.59 -19.55 16.59
CA ASP A 259 8.03 -20.51 17.55
C ASP A 259 7.82 -19.88 18.93
N SER A 260 8.55 -18.80 19.24
CA SER A 260 8.55 -18.14 20.55
C SER A 260 7.90 -16.76 20.53
N PHE A 261 7.84 -16.11 19.36
CA PHE A 261 7.38 -14.73 19.22
C PHE A 261 6.46 -14.56 18.01
N LEU A 262 5.57 -13.59 18.12
CA LEU A 262 4.79 -13.05 17.02
C LEU A 262 4.83 -11.51 17.09
N ILE A 263 5.30 -10.89 16.02
CA ILE A 263 5.23 -9.43 15.87
C ILE A 263 3.90 -9.11 15.17
N ILE A 264 3.11 -8.23 15.78
CA ILE A 264 1.80 -7.79 15.32
C ILE A 264 1.84 -6.27 15.27
N ASP A 265 1.74 -5.67 14.09
CA ASP A 265 2.04 -4.24 13.90
C ASP A 265 3.36 -3.84 14.58
N TYR A 266 3.29 -3.01 15.63
CA TYR A 266 4.42 -2.56 16.46
C TYR A 266 4.48 -3.23 17.85
N PHE A 267 3.62 -4.23 18.10
CA PHE A 267 3.61 -5.05 19.32
C PHE A 267 4.40 -6.35 19.15
N VAL A 268 5.03 -6.79 20.24
CA VAL A 268 5.70 -8.09 20.33
C VAL A 268 4.95 -8.98 21.31
N LEU A 269 4.45 -10.12 20.83
CA LEU A 269 3.83 -11.16 21.63
C LEU A 269 4.84 -12.29 21.88
N ASP A 270 5.30 -12.44 23.12
CA ASP A 270 6.11 -13.56 23.60
C ASP A 270 5.18 -14.73 23.97
N LEU A 271 5.20 -15.78 23.15
CA LEU A 271 4.33 -16.96 23.24
C LEU A 271 4.70 -17.85 24.43
N GLU A 272 5.99 -17.89 24.80
CA GLU A 272 6.49 -18.73 25.89
C GLU A 272 6.22 -18.09 27.25
N LYS A 273 6.51 -16.78 27.36
CA LYS A 273 6.28 -16.01 28.59
C LYS A 273 4.86 -15.48 28.72
N LYS A 274 4.03 -15.68 27.68
CA LYS A 274 2.65 -15.20 27.61
C LYS A 274 2.55 -13.71 27.96
N LYS A 275 3.27 -12.90 27.19
CA LYS A 275 3.35 -11.46 27.42
C LYS A 275 3.35 -10.70 26.10
N MET A 276 2.49 -9.70 26.00
CA MET A 276 2.57 -8.66 24.98
C MET A 276 3.36 -7.46 25.49
N TYR A 277 4.18 -6.85 24.64
CA TYR A 277 4.86 -5.59 24.96
C TYR A 277 5.24 -4.78 23.73
N LEU A 278 5.36 -3.47 23.90
CA LEU A 278 5.96 -2.56 22.91
C LEU A 278 7.48 -2.71 22.90
N TYR A 279 8.07 -2.90 21.72
CA TYR A 279 9.52 -2.98 21.57
C TYR A 279 10.18 -1.64 21.91
N ASP A 280 9.69 -0.56 21.31
CA ASP A 280 10.07 0.82 21.65
C ASP A 280 9.34 1.27 22.92
N LYS A 281 10.10 1.55 23.99
CA LYS A 281 9.56 1.99 25.29
C LYS A 281 9.17 3.45 25.34
N SER A 282 9.42 4.22 24.29
CA SER A 282 8.95 5.59 24.15
C SER A 282 7.53 5.68 23.60
N ILE A 283 7.02 4.60 23.00
CA ILE A 283 5.63 4.49 22.57
C ILE A 283 4.73 4.29 23.80
N PHE A 284 3.61 5.00 23.82
CA PHE A 284 2.52 4.78 24.75
C PHE A 284 1.31 4.27 23.97
N ASP A 285 0.76 3.12 24.38
CA ASP A 285 -0.47 2.56 23.83
C ASP A 285 -1.16 1.72 24.92
N ASP A 286 -2.44 2.00 25.17
CA ASP A 286 -3.20 1.31 26.23
C ASP A 286 -3.48 -0.16 25.91
N PHE A 287 -3.34 -0.61 24.65
CA PHE A 287 -3.56 -2.00 24.27
C PHE A 287 -2.63 -2.96 25.04
N GLU A 288 -1.34 -2.65 25.20
CA GLU A 288 -0.39 -3.48 25.99
C GLU A 288 -0.88 -3.68 27.43
N GLU A 289 -1.48 -2.64 28.03
CA GLU A 289 -1.98 -2.67 29.40
C GLU A 289 -3.23 -3.56 29.54
N LYS A 290 -4.07 -3.63 28.50
CA LYS A 290 -5.27 -4.50 28.48
C LYS A 290 -4.96 -5.96 28.23
N VAL A 291 -3.79 -6.28 27.67
CA VAL A 291 -3.38 -7.69 27.39
C VAL A 291 -2.54 -8.29 28.53
N LYS A 292 -2.65 -7.81 29.77
CA LYS A 292 -1.92 -8.37 30.91
C LYS A 292 -2.58 -9.62 31.47
N GLY A 293 -1.77 -10.53 32.03
CA GLY A 293 -2.26 -11.76 32.65
C GLY A 293 -2.74 -12.80 31.63
N ILE A 294 -1.95 -13.02 30.57
CA ILE A 294 -2.30 -13.98 29.52
C ILE A 294 -2.21 -15.41 30.08
N SER A 295 -3.36 -16.08 30.10
CA SER A 295 -3.50 -17.47 30.55
C SER A 295 -3.21 -18.46 29.43
N ASP A 296 -3.53 -18.11 28.18
CA ASP A 296 -3.38 -18.98 27.02
C ASP A 296 -3.31 -18.22 25.69
N ILE A 297 -2.61 -18.79 24.70
CA ILE A 297 -2.47 -18.22 23.35
C ILE A 297 -2.61 -19.35 22.32
N GLU A 298 -3.54 -19.18 21.38
CA GLU A 298 -3.70 -20.07 20.23
C GLU A 298 -3.46 -19.30 18.93
N VAL A 299 -2.65 -19.86 18.03
CA VAL A 299 -2.36 -19.26 16.72
C VAL A 299 -2.80 -20.21 15.61
N TYR A 300 -3.76 -19.77 14.81
CA TYR A 300 -4.28 -20.49 13.65
C TYR A 300 -3.75 -19.85 12.36
N LYS A 301 -2.96 -20.58 11.59
CA LYS A 301 -2.38 -20.09 10.32
C LYS A 301 -3.25 -20.51 9.13
N HIS A 302 -3.58 -19.55 8.29
CA HIS A 302 -4.22 -19.74 6.99
C HIS A 302 -3.25 -19.41 5.85
N GLU A 303 -3.69 -19.50 4.59
CA GLU A 303 -2.83 -19.25 3.42
C GLU A 303 -2.28 -17.81 3.41
N ASP A 304 -3.13 -16.82 3.64
CA ASP A 304 -2.80 -15.38 3.59
C ASP A 304 -3.23 -14.60 4.85
N SER A 305 -3.54 -15.30 5.95
CA SER A 305 -3.95 -14.67 7.21
C SER A 305 -3.61 -15.53 8.43
N LYS A 306 -3.68 -14.94 9.63
CA LYS A 306 -3.54 -15.63 10.91
C LYS A 306 -4.62 -15.17 11.87
N ASN A 307 -5.21 -16.10 12.61
CA ASN A 307 -6.05 -15.78 13.74
C ASN A 307 -5.27 -16.06 15.03
N VAL A 308 -5.25 -15.09 15.94
CA VAL A 308 -4.59 -15.22 17.25
C VAL A 308 -5.65 -15.05 18.31
N LEU A 309 -5.85 -16.08 19.13
CA LEU A 309 -6.75 -16.02 20.27
C LEU A 309 -5.93 -15.95 21.55
N ILE A 310 -6.05 -14.83 22.26
CA ILE A 310 -5.42 -14.58 23.55
C ILE A 310 -6.50 -14.70 24.61
N ARG A 311 -6.28 -15.52 25.65
CA ARG A 311 -7.16 -15.62 26.81
C ARG A 311 -6.44 -15.08 28.03
N LEU A 312 -7.15 -14.34 28.88
CA LEU A 312 -6.63 -13.75 30.09
C LEU A 312 -7.08 -14.53 31.33
N ASP A 313 -6.34 -14.40 32.43
CA ASP A 313 -6.67 -14.99 33.73
C ASP A 313 -8.00 -14.44 34.29
N SER A 314 -8.42 -13.25 33.86
CA SER A 314 -9.71 -12.63 34.19
C SER A 314 -10.92 -13.36 33.58
N GLY A 315 -10.70 -14.22 32.57
CA GLY A 315 -11.76 -14.81 31.75
C GLY A 315 -12.10 -13.99 30.50
N GLU A 316 -11.46 -12.84 30.30
CA GLU A 316 -11.53 -12.06 29.07
C GLU A 316 -10.70 -12.72 27.95
N TYR A 317 -10.98 -12.36 26.71
CA TYR A 317 -10.26 -12.82 25.53
C TYR A 317 -10.08 -11.71 24.50
N MET A 318 -9.10 -11.88 23.62
CA MET A 318 -8.91 -11.08 22.42
C MET A 318 -8.68 -12.01 21.23
N ALA A 319 -9.52 -11.87 20.20
CA ALA A 319 -9.37 -12.55 18.93
C ALA A 319 -8.86 -11.56 17.89
N LEU A 320 -7.62 -11.74 17.46
CA LEU A 320 -6.94 -10.92 16.47
C LEU A 320 -7.00 -11.62 15.12
N LEU A 321 -7.41 -10.89 14.08
CA LEU A 321 -7.27 -11.28 12.68
C LEU A 321 -6.09 -10.51 12.09
N LEU A 322 -5.07 -11.22 11.63
CA LEU A 322 -3.88 -10.66 11.03
C LEU A 322 -3.81 -10.99 9.54
N ASP A 323 -3.28 -10.07 8.74
CA ASP A 323 -2.93 -10.38 7.35
C ASP A 323 -1.63 -11.20 7.26
N LYS A 324 -1.22 -11.56 6.04
CA LYS A 324 0.01 -12.32 5.76
C LYS A 324 1.30 -11.60 6.20
N PHE A 325 1.26 -10.29 6.42
CA PHE A 325 2.37 -9.48 6.89
C PHE A 325 2.34 -9.25 8.41
N ASN A 326 1.38 -9.86 9.11
CA ASN A 326 1.07 -9.67 10.52
C ASN A 326 0.53 -8.27 10.88
N ASN A 327 -0.09 -7.55 9.94
CA ASN A 327 -0.82 -6.34 10.29
C ASN A 327 -2.18 -6.70 10.90
N LEU A 328 -2.63 -5.95 11.92
CA LEU A 328 -3.92 -6.17 12.54
C LEU A 328 -5.07 -5.72 11.63
N LYS A 329 -5.83 -6.69 11.12
CA LYS A 329 -7.02 -6.43 10.28
C LYS A 329 -8.32 -6.43 11.06
N GLY A 330 -8.37 -7.13 12.19
CA GLY A 330 -9.52 -7.04 13.06
C GLY A 330 -9.24 -7.50 14.49
N LEU A 331 -10.01 -6.96 15.41
CA LEU A 331 -9.98 -7.29 16.83
C LEU A 331 -11.41 -7.49 17.33
N GLU A 332 -11.69 -8.65 17.92
CA GLU A 332 -12.90 -8.94 18.68
C GLU A 332 -12.52 -9.27 20.12
N SER A 333 -13.17 -8.63 21.09
CA SER A 333 -12.86 -8.85 22.51
C SER A 333 -14.06 -8.58 23.40
N ASN A 334 -14.10 -9.29 24.54
CA ASN A 334 -15.03 -9.05 25.65
C ASN A 334 -14.38 -8.31 26.83
N ILE A 335 -13.25 -7.62 26.63
CA ILE A 335 -12.59 -6.85 27.68
C ILE A 335 -13.52 -5.79 28.27
N ASP A 336 -13.50 -5.66 29.60
CA ASP A 336 -14.48 -4.86 30.32
C ASP A 336 -14.02 -3.44 30.70
N SER A 337 -15.01 -2.55 30.67
CA SER A 337 -15.19 -1.24 31.30
C SER A 337 -14.49 -0.01 30.72
N VAL A 338 -13.16 0.09 30.69
CA VAL A 338 -12.50 1.37 30.35
C VAL A 338 -11.22 1.16 29.56
N LEU A 339 -11.12 1.77 28.39
CA LEU A 339 -9.88 1.89 27.62
C LEU A 339 -9.26 3.27 27.86
N GLY A 340 -7.94 3.30 27.99
CA GLY A 340 -7.15 4.52 28.14
C GLY A 340 -7.01 5.29 26.83
N ASN A 341 -6.10 6.26 26.84
CA ASN A 341 -5.76 7.03 25.65
C ASN A 341 -4.94 6.18 24.66
N ASP A 342 -4.94 6.59 23.39
CA ASP A 342 -4.04 6.03 22.37
C ASP A 342 -4.18 4.50 22.17
N PHE A 343 -5.35 3.92 22.48
CA PHE A 343 -5.60 2.50 22.25
C PHE A 343 -5.52 2.20 20.75
N LEU A 344 -4.52 1.40 20.34
CA LEU A 344 -4.15 1.18 18.93
C LEU A 344 -3.83 2.49 18.20
N GLY A 345 -3.17 3.44 18.88
CA GLY A 345 -3.03 4.83 18.43
C GLY A 345 -2.24 5.03 17.12
N TYR A 346 -1.37 4.09 16.77
CA TYR A 346 -0.63 4.08 15.49
C TYR A 346 -1.20 3.10 14.46
N ASP A 347 -2.30 2.39 14.75
CA ASP A 347 -2.85 1.45 13.77
C ASP A 347 -3.49 2.20 12.59
N GLU A 348 -3.03 1.85 11.39
CA GLU A 348 -3.59 2.34 10.14
C GLU A 348 -4.29 1.22 9.35
N THR A 349 -4.32 -0.01 9.86
CA THR A 349 -4.63 -1.21 9.06
C THR A 349 -5.92 -1.93 9.44
N ILE A 350 -6.49 -1.66 10.62
CA ILE A 350 -7.69 -2.34 11.11
C ILE A 350 -8.90 -2.03 10.24
N GLU A 351 -9.70 -3.06 9.97
CA GLU A 351 -10.93 -2.97 9.17
C GLU A 351 -12.17 -3.33 9.99
N SER A 352 -11.99 -4.07 11.10
CA SER A 352 -13.06 -4.52 11.99
C SER A 352 -12.68 -4.44 13.48
N LEU A 353 -13.44 -3.69 14.30
CA LEU A 353 -13.19 -3.57 15.75
C LEU A 353 -14.46 -3.81 16.58
N ILE A 354 -14.56 -4.99 17.19
CA ILE A 354 -15.75 -5.47 17.90
C ILE A 354 -15.46 -5.51 19.40
N LEU A 355 -15.93 -4.48 20.13
CA LEU A 355 -15.71 -4.29 21.57
C LEU A 355 -17.03 -3.97 22.28
N PRO A 356 -18.02 -4.89 22.30
CA PRO A 356 -19.38 -4.58 22.73
C PRO A 356 -19.51 -4.22 24.21
N ASN A 357 -18.52 -4.54 25.05
CA ASN A 357 -18.56 -4.38 26.50
C ASN A 357 -17.93 -3.07 27.01
N ILE A 358 -17.25 -2.29 26.17
CA ILE A 358 -16.57 -1.07 26.62
C ILE A 358 -17.60 -0.03 27.07
N GLU A 359 -17.37 0.61 28.22
CA GLU A 359 -18.24 1.67 28.75
C GLU A 359 -17.61 3.05 28.60
N ALA A 360 -16.28 3.14 28.62
CA ALA A 360 -15.55 4.39 28.41
C ALA A 360 -14.27 4.17 27.61
N VAL A 361 -13.89 5.17 26.82
CA VAL A 361 -12.58 5.24 26.16
C VAL A 361 -11.93 6.60 26.39
N GLY A 362 -10.60 6.63 26.41
CA GLY A 362 -9.80 7.85 26.55
C GLY A 362 -9.75 8.69 25.27
N ASP A 363 -8.80 9.63 25.27
CA ASP A 363 -8.50 10.50 24.14
C ASP A 363 -7.80 9.72 23.01
N GLU A 364 -7.99 10.16 21.76
CA GLU A 364 -7.29 9.65 20.57
C GLU A 364 -7.54 8.14 20.30
N PHE A 365 -8.66 7.61 20.79
CA PHE A 365 -9.19 6.32 20.34
C PHE A 365 -9.41 6.38 18.82
N LEU A 366 -8.94 5.40 18.05
CA LEU A 366 -9.11 5.33 16.58
C LEU A 366 -8.73 6.64 15.83
N TYR A 367 -7.72 7.35 16.32
CA TYR A 367 -7.18 8.56 15.70
C TYR A 367 -6.59 8.23 14.33
N TYR A 368 -7.02 8.93 13.26
CA TYR A 368 -6.58 8.72 11.88
C TYR A 368 -6.83 7.33 11.28
N ASN A 369 -7.78 6.55 11.78
CA ASN A 369 -8.05 5.27 11.18
C ASN A 369 -8.80 5.38 9.84
N THR A 370 -8.10 5.17 8.73
CA THR A 370 -8.66 5.36 7.39
C THR A 370 -9.29 4.11 6.78
N ASN A 371 -9.23 2.95 7.46
CA ASN A 371 -9.66 1.65 6.91
C ASN A 371 -10.81 0.97 7.68
N LEU A 372 -11.20 1.45 8.87
CA LEU A 372 -12.26 0.86 9.68
C LEU A 372 -13.62 0.90 8.98
N LYS A 373 -14.23 -0.29 8.82
CA LYS A 373 -15.54 -0.48 8.17
C LYS A 373 -16.59 -1.07 9.09
N TYR A 374 -16.17 -1.95 10.00
CA TYR A 374 -17.07 -2.67 10.90
C TYR A 374 -16.66 -2.39 12.34
N TYR A 375 -17.60 -1.98 13.17
CA TYR A 375 -17.32 -1.81 14.59
C TYR A 375 -18.57 -2.10 15.44
N ASP A 376 -18.35 -2.37 16.72
CA ASP A 376 -19.42 -2.54 17.71
C ASP A 376 -19.00 -2.00 19.07
N PHE A 377 -19.54 -0.84 19.43
CA PHE A 377 -19.34 -0.16 20.71
C PHE A 377 -20.68 0.09 21.41
N ARG A 378 -21.61 -0.87 21.34
CA ARG A 378 -23.02 -0.70 21.77
C ARG A 378 -23.21 -0.25 23.21
N ASN A 379 -22.26 -0.55 24.10
CA ASN A 379 -22.31 -0.18 25.52
C ASN A 379 -21.48 1.06 25.86
N LEU A 380 -20.83 1.70 24.89
CA LEU A 380 -20.01 2.89 25.11
C LEU A 380 -20.87 4.04 25.64
N ARG A 381 -20.50 4.58 26.81
CA ARG A 381 -21.19 5.69 27.50
C ARG A 381 -20.36 6.97 27.48
N PHE A 382 -19.04 6.86 27.54
CA PHE A 382 -18.12 8.01 27.58
C PHE A 382 -17.02 7.87 26.54
N ALA A 383 -16.75 8.94 25.82
CA ALA A 383 -15.61 8.99 24.90
C ALA A 383 -14.82 10.28 25.10
N GLY A 384 -13.49 10.12 25.19
CA GLY A 384 -12.55 11.23 25.24
C GLY A 384 -12.48 11.99 23.91
N LYS A 385 -11.47 12.85 23.82
CA LYS A 385 -11.24 13.72 22.67
C LYS A 385 -10.85 12.91 21.46
N LYS A 386 -11.17 13.40 20.25
CA LYS A 386 -10.66 12.84 18.99
C LYS A 386 -10.98 11.34 18.73
N PHE A 387 -12.08 10.82 19.30
CA PHE A 387 -12.51 9.41 19.25
C PHE A 387 -12.62 8.76 17.84
N LEU A 388 -12.89 9.53 16.81
CA LEU A 388 -12.92 9.08 15.40
C LEU A 388 -12.33 10.19 14.52
N TYR A 389 -11.23 10.80 14.93
CA TYR A 389 -10.65 11.90 14.16
C TYR A 389 -10.17 11.42 12.78
N ASN A 390 -10.65 12.06 11.71
CA ASN A 390 -10.27 11.82 10.32
C ASN A 390 -10.38 10.34 9.87
N ASN A 391 -11.53 9.69 10.13
CA ASN A 391 -11.83 8.38 9.57
C ASN A 391 -12.54 8.55 8.19
N LEU A 392 -12.10 7.80 7.19
CA LEU A 392 -12.51 8.02 5.79
C LEU A 392 -13.47 6.95 5.23
N GLU A 393 -13.63 5.82 5.90
CA GLU A 393 -14.47 4.70 5.41
C GLU A 393 -15.79 4.53 6.20
N ILE A 394 -15.91 5.18 7.37
CA ILE A 394 -17.10 5.07 8.23
C ILE A 394 -18.24 5.91 7.64
N LYS A 395 -19.37 5.24 7.36
CA LYS A 395 -20.60 5.87 6.85
C LYS A 395 -21.71 6.02 7.88
N ASP A 396 -21.84 5.03 8.75
CA ASP A 396 -22.90 4.98 9.76
C ASP A 396 -22.24 4.93 11.14
N VAL A 397 -22.53 5.93 11.98
CA VAL A 397 -22.11 5.99 13.39
C VAL A 397 -23.28 5.59 14.29
N PHE A 398 -23.16 4.47 15.00
CA PHE A 398 -24.20 3.90 15.85
C PHE A 398 -23.65 3.66 17.26
N LEU A 399 -23.94 4.58 18.18
CA LEU A 399 -23.49 4.54 19.58
C LEU A 399 -24.71 4.73 20.50
N PRO A 400 -25.57 3.70 20.65
CA PRO A 400 -26.89 3.82 21.27
C PRO A 400 -26.85 4.12 22.77
N SER A 401 -25.69 3.92 23.41
CA SER A 401 -25.49 4.12 24.85
C SER A 401 -24.68 5.36 25.19
N LEU A 402 -24.17 6.10 24.20
CA LEU A 402 -23.26 7.23 24.43
C LEU A 402 -23.99 8.36 25.17
N GLU A 403 -23.45 8.78 26.30
CA GLU A 403 -23.99 9.84 27.16
C GLU A 403 -23.19 11.13 27.04
N ASN A 404 -21.86 11.03 26.90
CA ASN A 404 -20.95 12.17 26.82
C ASN A 404 -19.83 11.92 25.80
N ALA A 405 -19.47 12.97 25.07
CA ALA A 405 -18.36 12.97 24.13
C ALA A 405 -17.57 14.28 24.24
N ASP A 406 -16.25 14.19 24.28
CA ASP A 406 -15.38 15.36 24.42
C ASP A 406 -15.05 16.02 23.06
N ASP A 407 -14.13 16.99 23.07
CA ASP A 407 -13.72 17.79 21.91
C ASP A 407 -13.30 16.91 20.70
N GLU A 408 -13.62 17.37 19.49
CA GLU A 408 -13.16 16.77 18.21
C GLU A 408 -13.59 15.31 17.98
N PHE A 409 -14.65 14.85 18.66
CA PHE A 409 -15.16 13.47 18.64
C PHE A 409 -15.19 12.80 17.25
N MET A 410 -15.73 13.47 16.23
CA MET A 410 -15.78 13.00 14.83
C MET A 410 -15.27 14.07 13.85
N TYR A 411 -14.17 14.75 14.20
CA TYR A 411 -13.56 15.78 13.35
C TYR A 411 -13.08 15.23 11.99
N PHE A 412 -13.29 15.97 10.89
CA PHE A 412 -12.84 15.62 9.52
C PHE A 412 -13.36 14.30 8.91
N ASN A 413 -14.50 13.80 9.38
CA ASN A 413 -15.15 12.63 8.77
C ASN A 413 -16.09 13.02 7.61
N LYS A 414 -15.56 13.08 6.39
CA LYS A 414 -16.31 13.60 5.23
C LYS A 414 -17.41 12.67 4.70
N TYR A 415 -17.40 11.39 5.07
CA TYR A 415 -18.26 10.36 4.48
C TYR A 415 -19.34 9.80 5.42
N ILE A 416 -19.47 10.35 6.64
CA ILE A 416 -20.53 9.95 7.55
C ILE A 416 -21.88 10.44 6.99
N GLU A 417 -22.77 9.48 6.72
CA GLU A 417 -24.13 9.68 6.24
C GLU A 417 -25.14 9.64 7.39
N LYS A 418 -24.89 8.83 8.44
CA LYS A 418 -25.81 8.67 9.58
C LYS A 418 -25.10 8.72 10.93
N ALA A 419 -25.70 9.38 11.92
CA ALA A 419 -25.18 9.44 13.30
C ALA A 419 -26.29 9.21 14.35
N TYR A 420 -26.25 8.09 15.06
CA TYR A 420 -27.29 7.68 16.02
C TYR A 420 -26.73 7.57 17.44
N MET A 421 -27.06 8.55 18.29
CA MET A 421 -26.61 8.67 19.68
C MET A 421 -27.74 9.21 20.56
N PRO A 422 -28.86 8.47 20.70
CA PRO A 422 -30.09 8.95 21.32
C PRO A 422 -29.94 9.32 22.81
N LYS A 423 -28.90 8.84 23.49
CA LYS A 423 -28.61 9.11 24.90
C LYS A 423 -27.61 10.24 25.14
N LEU A 424 -27.07 10.83 24.08
CA LEU A 424 -26.04 11.86 24.16
C LEU A 424 -26.62 13.10 24.82
N LYS A 425 -26.02 13.55 25.92
CA LYS A 425 -26.46 14.71 26.70
C LYS A 425 -25.59 15.93 26.46
N GLU A 426 -24.28 15.73 26.39
CA GLU A 426 -23.31 16.82 26.28
C GLU A 426 -22.19 16.51 25.29
N THR A 427 -21.74 17.54 24.57
CA THR A 427 -20.63 17.44 23.61
C THR A 427 -19.57 18.52 23.81
N GLY A 428 -18.32 18.15 23.55
CA GLY A 428 -17.19 19.07 23.41
C GLY A 428 -17.23 19.89 22.13
N LYS A 429 -16.21 20.74 21.96
CA LYS A 429 -16.01 21.61 20.79
C LYS A 429 -15.76 20.77 19.55
N TYR A 430 -16.16 21.28 18.39
CA TYR A 430 -15.86 20.66 17.10
C TYR A 430 -16.32 19.19 16.97
N PHE A 431 -17.37 18.81 17.70
CA PHE A 431 -17.87 17.43 17.79
C PHE A 431 -18.04 16.73 16.42
N MET A 432 -18.54 17.44 15.40
CA MET A 432 -18.73 16.95 14.03
C MET A 432 -18.21 17.93 12.97
N PHE A 433 -17.06 18.56 13.21
CA PHE A 433 -16.53 19.53 12.26
C PHE A 433 -16.23 18.89 10.90
N SER A 434 -16.79 19.47 9.82
CA SER A 434 -16.67 18.97 8.44
C SER A 434 -17.34 17.61 8.18
N ALA A 435 -18.42 17.29 8.90
CA ALA A 435 -19.28 16.15 8.59
C ALA A 435 -20.25 16.46 7.44
N GLU A 436 -19.68 16.63 6.24
CA GLU A 436 -20.37 17.22 5.08
C GLU A 436 -21.51 16.37 4.52
N GLN A 437 -21.58 15.06 4.79
CA GLN A 437 -22.54 14.12 4.17
C GLN A 437 -23.68 13.64 5.08
N ILE A 438 -23.79 14.14 6.32
CA ILE A 438 -24.81 13.64 7.26
C ILE A 438 -26.22 13.95 6.74
N GLU A 439 -27.00 12.91 6.48
CA GLU A 439 -28.41 13.00 6.06
C GLU A 439 -29.39 12.60 7.16
N ARG A 440 -28.97 11.80 8.15
CA ARG A 440 -29.82 11.34 9.26
C ARG A 440 -29.06 11.35 10.57
N PHE A 441 -29.68 11.89 11.62
CA PHE A 441 -29.10 11.83 12.95
C PHE A 441 -30.17 11.72 14.05
N ASP A 442 -29.78 11.18 15.20
CA ASP A 442 -30.59 11.17 16.43
C ASP A 442 -29.72 11.57 17.63
N PHE A 443 -29.98 12.78 18.12
CA PHE A 443 -29.40 13.34 19.35
C PHE A 443 -30.52 13.77 20.31
N GLY A 444 -31.53 12.91 20.48
CA GLY A 444 -32.79 13.25 21.15
C GLY A 444 -32.65 13.80 22.57
N LEU A 445 -31.64 13.38 23.34
CA LEU A 445 -31.41 13.82 24.72
C LEU A 445 -30.35 14.91 24.87
N LEU A 446 -29.90 15.53 23.76
CA LEU A 446 -28.82 16.52 23.79
C LEU A 446 -29.28 17.80 24.50
N GLU A 447 -28.60 18.16 25.59
CA GLU A 447 -28.91 19.32 26.44
C GLU A 447 -27.91 20.47 26.22
N ASN A 448 -26.62 20.16 26.16
CA ASN A 448 -25.56 21.17 26.07
C ASN A 448 -24.58 20.83 24.94
N VAL A 449 -24.31 21.80 24.06
CA VAL A 449 -23.30 21.66 23.00
C VAL A 449 -22.30 22.80 23.08
N SER A 450 -21.02 22.47 22.85
CA SER A 450 -19.94 23.45 22.82
C SER A 450 -19.79 24.12 21.44
N ASP A 451 -18.71 24.86 21.27
CA ASP A 451 -18.45 25.66 20.07
C ASP A 451 -18.30 24.78 18.82
N TYR A 452 -18.75 25.26 17.66
CA TYR A 452 -18.58 24.60 16.35
C TYR A 452 -19.19 23.18 16.25
N PHE A 453 -20.36 22.95 16.86
CA PHE A 453 -21.03 21.65 16.83
C PHE A 453 -21.44 21.20 15.41
N LEU A 454 -22.14 22.04 14.64
CA LEU A 454 -22.48 21.85 13.22
C LEU A 454 -21.69 22.84 12.36
N TYR A 455 -20.60 22.38 11.75
CA TYR A 455 -19.82 23.20 10.83
C TYR A 455 -19.88 22.60 9.42
N ASN A 456 -20.31 23.40 8.45
CA ASN A 456 -20.43 23.00 7.04
C ASN A 456 -21.42 21.82 6.82
N PHE A 457 -22.55 21.86 7.52
CA PHE A 457 -23.60 20.85 7.51
C PHE A 457 -24.59 21.10 6.36
N ASN A 458 -24.50 20.26 5.31
CA ASN A 458 -25.06 20.60 4.00
C ASN A 458 -26.22 19.73 3.48
N PHE A 459 -26.68 18.69 4.18
CA PHE A 459 -27.70 17.79 3.59
C PHE A 459 -29.09 17.89 4.20
N VAL A 460 -29.24 18.46 5.40
CA VAL A 460 -30.52 18.45 6.12
C VAL A 460 -31.19 19.81 6.12
N LYS A 461 -32.47 19.86 5.70
CA LYS A 461 -33.27 21.10 5.68
C LYS A 461 -33.84 21.48 7.04
N LYS A 462 -34.18 20.51 7.89
CA LYS A 462 -34.75 20.74 9.22
C LYS A 462 -33.98 19.94 10.26
N VAL A 463 -33.48 20.62 11.28
CA VAL A 463 -32.83 19.99 12.44
C VAL A 463 -33.73 20.12 13.67
N TYR A 464 -33.78 19.07 14.49
CA TYR A 464 -34.63 19.00 15.68
C TYR A 464 -33.80 18.58 16.91
N PHE A 465 -33.83 19.42 17.94
CA PHE A 465 -33.13 19.22 19.20
C PHE A 465 -34.08 19.50 20.38
N PRO A 466 -34.94 18.53 20.75
CA PRO A 466 -36.02 18.77 21.71
C PRO A 466 -35.56 19.18 23.10
N ASN A 467 -34.40 18.70 23.54
CA ASN A 467 -33.90 18.91 24.90
C ASN A 467 -32.76 19.92 24.98
N LEU A 468 -32.37 20.55 23.87
CA LEU A 468 -31.23 21.47 23.84
C LEU A 468 -31.53 22.72 24.67
N ILE A 469 -30.70 22.97 25.68
CA ILE A 469 -30.77 24.09 26.62
C ILE A 469 -29.77 25.17 26.22
N LYS A 470 -28.55 24.77 25.83
CA LYS A 470 -27.45 25.70 25.55
C LYS A 470 -26.69 25.31 24.30
N MET A 471 -26.39 26.30 23.46
CA MET A 471 -25.47 26.15 22.34
C MET A 471 -24.28 27.09 22.40
N GLY A 472 -23.09 26.54 22.14
CA GLY A 472 -21.82 27.27 22.08
C GLY A 472 -21.71 28.21 20.88
N ASN A 473 -20.57 28.90 20.80
CA ASN A 473 -20.27 29.82 19.71
C ASN A 473 -20.21 29.08 18.38
N TYR A 474 -20.57 29.75 17.29
CA TYR A 474 -20.44 29.19 15.93
C TYR A 474 -21.15 27.81 15.75
N PHE A 475 -22.23 27.56 16.50
CA PHE A 475 -22.99 26.31 16.51
C PHE A 475 -23.35 25.77 15.10
N MET A 476 -23.72 26.65 14.17
CA MET A 476 -24.12 26.38 12.77
C MET A 476 -23.38 27.32 11.81
N TYR A 477 -22.05 27.18 11.72
CA TYR A 477 -21.20 28.06 10.91
C TYR A 477 -21.06 27.55 9.48
N CYS A 478 -21.28 28.45 8.49
CA CYS A 478 -21.23 28.13 7.05
C CYS A 478 -22.19 26.99 6.64
N ASP A 479 -23.34 26.88 7.29
CA ASP A 479 -24.37 25.93 6.88
C ASP A 479 -25.27 26.54 5.79
N ASP A 480 -25.21 25.99 4.59
CA ASP A 480 -25.94 26.53 3.43
C ASP A 480 -27.24 25.78 3.11
N ASN A 481 -27.66 24.81 3.94
CA ASN A 481 -28.84 23.98 3.66
C ASN A 481 -29.90 23.90 4.78
N VAL A 482 -29.55 24.22 6.03
CA VAL A 482 -30.50 24.14 7.16
C VAL A 482 -31.46 25.33 7.12
N GLU A 483 -32.72 25.07 6.78
CA GLU A 483 -33.80 26.06 6.68
C GLU A 483 -34.53 26.27 8.03
N VAL A 484 -34.64 25.23 8.85
CA VAL A 484 -35.39 25.26 10.13
C VAL A 484 -34.60 24.60 11.26
N LEU A 485 -34.37 25.34 12.34
CA LEU A 485 -33.90 24.83 13.64
C LEU A 485 -35.09 24.75 14.61
N ASP A 486 -35.37 23.56 15.13
CA ASP A 486 -36.45 23.30 16.08
C ASP A 486 -35.87 22.84 17.43
N ALA A 487 -35.78 23.77 18.38
CA ALA A 487 -35.14 23.60 19.68
C ALA A 487 -35.98 24.29 20.78
N PRO A 488 -37.16 23.74 21.14
CA PRO A 488 -38.16 24.40 21.97
C PRO A 488 -37.67 24.78 23.38
N ASN A 489 -36.71 24.02 23.92
CA ASN A 489 -36.16 24.21 25.26
C ASN A 489 -34.89 25.08 25.32
N LEU A 490 -34.46 25.67 24.19
CA LEU A 490 -33.22 26.43 24.09
C LEU A 490 -33.32 27.74 24.90
N ARG A 491 -32.32 28.00 25.74
CA ARG A 491 -32.23 29.16 26.64
C ARG A 491 -31.01 30.04 26.36
N GLU A 492 -29.85 29.43 26.13
CA GLU A 492 -28.58 30.14 25.94
C GLU A 492 -28.02 29.94 24.53
N VAL A 493 -27.74 31.06 23.87
CA VAL A 493 -27.20 31.10 22.50
C VAL A 493 -25.83 31.77 22.50
N GLY A 494 -24.80 31.05 22.06
CA GLY A 494 -23.43 31.57 21.93
C GLY A 494 -23.27 32.66 20.87
N ASN A 495 -22.03 33.15 20.72
CA ASN A 495 -21.70 34.17 19.72
C ASN A 495 -21.64 33.55 18.32
N PHE A 496 -22.09 34.30 17.32
CA PHE A 496 -21.97 33.96 15.91
C PHE A 496 -22.50 32.55 15.52
N CYS A 497 -23.46 32.00 16.28
CA CYS A 497 -24.01 30.65 16.05
C CYS A 497 -24.52 30.43 14.63
N PHE A 498 -24.96 31.46 13.93
CA PHE A 498 -25.55 31.36 12.58
C PHE A 498 -24.75 32.15 11.53
N TYR A 499 -23.49 32.47 11.84
CA TYR A 499 -22.68 33.29 10.94
C TYR A 499 -22.43 32.57 9.60
N LYS A 500 -22.59 33.32 8.50
CA LYS A 500 -22.56 32.81 7.12
C LYS A 500 -23.64 31.78 6.78
N ASN A 501 -24.70 31.66 7.57
CA ASN A 501 -25.88 30.93 7.15
C ASN A 501 -26.80 31.85 6.32
N LEU A 502 -26.98 31.55 5.03
CA LEU A 502 -27.82 32.38 4.14
C LEU A 502 -29.27 31.88 4.04
N VAL A 503 -29.51 30.60 4.32
CA VAL A 503 -30.78 29.91 4.03
C VAL A 503 -31.67 29.67 5.25
N LEU A 504 -31.20 29.90 6.48
CA LEU A 504 -31.98 29.73 7.70
C LEU A 504 -33.20 30.65 7.67
N GLN A 505 -34.38 30.07 7.78
CA GLN A 505 -35.66 30.76 7.69
C GLN A 505 -36.40 30.79 9.03
N LYS A 506 -36.13 29.82 9.91
CA LYS A 506 -36.89 29.67 11.15
C LYS A 506 -36.08 29.03 12.27
N ILE A 507 -36.18 29.61 13.47
CA ILE A 507 -35.77 29.03 14.74
C ILE A 507 -37.03 28.91 15.60
N ILE A 508 -37.31 27.72 16.12
CA ILE A 508 -38.41 27.46 17.04
C ILE A 508 -37.79 27.24 18.42
N SER A 509 -37.88 28.25 19.28
CA SER A 509 -37.54 28.17 20.70
C SER A 509 -38.50 29.05 21.48
N ASP A 510 -38.98 28.55 22.63
CA ASP A 510 -39.99 29.24 23.44
C ASP A 510 -39.39 30.00 24.64
N ASN A 511 -38.13 29.72 25.02
CA ASN A 511 -37.58 30.13 26.32
C ASN A 511 -36.16 30.75 26.23
N ILE A 512 -35.85 31.49 25.18
CA ILE A 512 -34.53 32.14 25.04
C ILE A 512 -34.31 33.19 26.15
N GLU A 513 -33.26 32.99 26.93
CA GLU A 513 -32.84 33.85 28.05
C GLU A 513 -31.64 34.74 27.68
N SER A 514 -30.72 34.25 26.82
CA SER A 514 -29.56 35.03 26.37
C SER A 514 -29.17 34.74 24.91
N ILE A 515 -28.76 35.79 24.19
CA ILE A 515 -28.31 35.73 22.81
C ILE A 515 -26.94 36.38 22.67
N GLY A 516 -25.98 35.60 22.17
CA GLY A 516 -24.62 36.04 21.91
C GLY A 516 -24.49 37.03 20.75
N TYR A 517 -23.34 37.69 20.70
CA TYR A 517 -23.02 38.67 19.69
C TYR A 517 -23.05 38.06 18.28
N GLY A 518 -23.60 38.79 17.31
CA GLY A 518 -23.68 38.36 15.91
C GLY A 518 -24.87 37.47 15.54
N CYS A 519 -25.74 37.11 16.49
CA CYS A 519 -26.93 36.27 16.23
C CYS A 519 -28.25 37.06 16.06
N ASN A 520 -28.31 38.32 16.54
CA ASN A 520 -29.56 39.09 16.60
C ASN A 520 -30.26 39.26 15.25
N LYS A 521 -29.52 39.47 14.15
CA LYS A 521 -30.11 39.64 12.82
C LYS A 521 -30.89 38.40 12.35
N GLU A 522 -30.45 37.20 12.71
CA GLU A 522 -31.14 35.97 12.34
C GLU A 522 -32.39 35.77 13.20
N PHE A 523 -32.34 36.07 14.50
CA PHE A 523 -33.56 36.08 15.33
C PHE A 523 -34.58 37.14 14.90
N GLU A 524 -34.13 38.34 14.50
CA GLU A 524 -35.00 39.41 13.97
C GLU A 524 -35.62 39.08 12.60
N ARG A 525 -34.86 38.38 11.74
CA ARG A 525 -35.35 37.88 10.44
C ARG A 525 -36.42 36.80 10.61
N ILE A 526 -36.31 36.02 11.68
CA ILE A 526 -37.13 34.83 11.95
C ILE A 526 -38.39 35.16 12.74
N ASP A 527 -38.35 36.18 13.60
CA ASP A 527 -39.46 36.51 14.49
C ASP A 527 -40.19 37.81 14.15
N ARG A 528 -41.14 37.72 13.21
CA ARG A 528 -42.17 38.77 13.03
C ARG A 528 -43.46 38.51 13.82
N ARG A 529 -43.50 37.64 14.83
CA ARG A 529 -44.76 37.40 15.59
C ARG A 529 -44.69 37.29 17.12
N LYS A 530 -43.53 37.21 17.81
CA LYS A 530 -43.56 37.05 19.29
C LYS A 530 -42.48 37.77 20.13
N VAL A 531 -41.33 38.19 19.62
CA VAL A 531 -40.36 38.94 20.43
C VAL A 531 -40.71 40.44 20.42
N LEU A 532 -41.57 40.84 21.36
CA LEU A 532 -41.57 42.15 22.06
C LEU A 532 -42.87 42.28 22.89
N ARG A 533 -42.92 41.62 24.07
CA ARG A 533 -43.69 42.10 25.25
C ARG A 533 -43.12 41.53 26.54
N LYS A 534 -42.01 42.08 27.02
CA LYS A 534 -41.94 42.98 28.19
C LYS A 534 -40.51 43.32 28.52
#